data_AF-A0A948VJV3-F1
#
_entry.id   AF-A0A948VJV3-F1
#
_cell.length_a   1.000
_cell.length_b   1.000
_cell.length_c   1.000
_cell.angle_alpha   90.00
_cell.angle_beta   90.00
_cell.angle_gamma   90.00
#
_symmetry.space_group_name_H-M   'P 1'
#
loop_
_entity.id
_entity.type
_entity.pdbx_description
1 polymer ?
#
loop_
_entity_poly.entity_id
_entity_poly.type
_entity_poly.pdbx_seq_one_letter_code
_entity_poly.pdbx_strand_id
1 'polypeptide(L)'
;MNKVALIAIYGSPRENGNSDMLLNEFLKGAEASSHAPHTVERIFARKFNITACRGCHACGVTGTCIVSDDMAGLYKKLEQADCMVVSSPIFFYGVPSQLKAIIDRTQAFWAGKYRVENPDPSTGRVPRGCPAGATRHRGPAAYGDFSGSVCKQGAEGF
;
A
#
# COMPACT_ATOMS: atom_id res chain seq x y z
N MET A 1 -9.26 -16.60 12.80
CA MET A 1 -9.53 -15.20 12.43
C MET A 1 -9.58 -15.12 10.92
N ASN A 2 -10.63 -14.53 10.33
CA ASN A 2 -10.81 -14.51 8.88
C ASN A 2 -9.76 -13.60 8.23
N LYS A 3 -8.87 -14.20 7.44
CA LYS A 3 -7.76 -13.54 6.77
C LYS A 3 -8.29 -12.71 5.60
N VAL A 4 -7.91 -11.43 5.52
CA VAL A 4 -8.28 -10.58 4.37
C VAL A 4 -7.42 -10.99 3.18
N ALA A 5 -8.06 -11.29 2.06
CA ALA A 5 -7.34 -11.87 0.93
C ALA A 5 -6.86 -10.79 -0.07
N LEU A 6 -7.54 -9.63 -0.14
CA LEU A 6 -7.10 -8.46 -0.90
C LEU A 6 -7.50 -7.14 -0.24
N ILE A 7 -6.56 -6.20 -0.10
CA ILE A 7 -6.84 -4.80 0.21
C ILE A 7 -6.74 -3.96 -1.07
N ALA A 8 -7.75 -3.12 -1.30
CA ALA A 8 -7.79 -2.18 -2.40
C ALA A 8 -7.75 -0.74 -1.89
N ILE A 9 -6.65 -0.04 -2.15
CA ILE A 9 -6.45 1.35 -1.72
C ILE A 9 -6.80 2.31 -2.86
N TYR A 10 -7.86 3.09 -2.64
CA TYR A 10 -8.27 4.20 -3.49
C TYR A 10 -7.49 5.45 -3.06
N GLY A 11 -6.44 5.78 -3.82
CA GLY A 11 -5.55 6.91 -3.57
C GLY A 11 -6.09 8.26 -4.02
N SER A 12 -7.15 8.27 -4.83
CA SER A 12 -7.74 9.51 -5.36
C SER A 12 -8.47 10.30 -4.26
N PRO A 13 -8.21 11.62 -4.13
CA PRO A 13 -9.07 12.51 -3.34
C PRO A 13 -10.40 12.79 -4.04
N ARG A 14 -10.49 12.56 -5.36
CA ARG A 14 -11.73 12.72 -6.14
C ARG A 14 -12.53 11.43 -6.06
N GLU A 15 -13.66 11.48 -5.37
CA GLU A 15 -14.63 10.39 -5.32
C GLU A 15 -15.23 10.11 -6.70
N ASN A 16 -15.36 8.84 -7.05
CA ASN A 16 -15.91 8.37 -8.33
C ASN A 16 -15.14 8.90 -9.56
N GLY A 17 -13.88 9.33 -9.39
CA GLY A 17 -13.02 9.74 -10.49
C GLY A 17 -12.41 8.57 -11.27
N ASN A 18 -11.61 8.87 -12.29
CA ASN A 18 -11.00 7.87 -13.17
C ASN A 18 -10.21 6.77 -12.41
N SER A 19 -9.44 7.15 -11.38
CA SER A 19 -8.66 6.19 -10.59
C SER A 19 -9.55 5.27 -9.76
N ASP A 20 -10.68 5.78 -9.23
CA ASP A 20 -11.67 4.97 -8.52
C ASP A 20 -12.34 3.98 -9.51
N MET A 21 -12.74 4.46 -10.69
CA MET A 21 -13.32 3.62 -11.74
C MET A 21 -12.37 2.52 -12.20
N LEU A 22 -11.09 2.83 -12.44
CA LEU A 22 -10.09 1.84 -12.80
C LEU A 22 -10.00 0.73 -11.75
N LEU A 23 -9.89 1.12 -10.48
CA LEU A 23 -9.76 0.16 -9.40
C LEU A 23 -11.02 -0.70 -9.29
N ASN A 24 -12.20 -0.11 -9.51
CA ASN A 24 -13.45 -0.87 -9.55
C ASN A 24 -13.44 -1.92 -10.67
N GLU A 25 -12.99 -1.58 -11.88
CA GLU A 25 -12.90 -2.56 -12.99
C GLU A 25 -11.87 -3.66 -12.70
N PHE A 26 -10.72 -3.31 -12.13
CA PHE A 26 -9.74 -4.30 -11.68
C PHE A 26 -10.35 -5.26 -10.65
N LEU A 27 -11.07 -4.72 -9.66
CA LEU A 27 -11.72 -5.52 -8.62
C LEU A 27 -12.84 -6.40 -9.17
N LYS A 28 -13.63 -5.92 -10.14
CA LYS A 28 -14.64 -6.76 -10.82
C LYS A 28 -14.00 -7.99 -11.47
N GLY A 29 -12.89 -7.80 -12.18
CA GLY A 29 -12.14 -8.92 -12.78
C GLY A 29 -11.55 -9.85 -11.73
N ALA A 30 -10.99 -9.29 -10.66
CA ALA A 30 -10.43 -10.07 -9.55
C ALA A 30 -11.50 -10.89 -8.82
N GLU A 31 -12.68 -10.31 -8.56
CA GLU A 31 -13.82 -10.96 -7.88
C GLU A 31 -14.51 -12.01 -8.77
N ALA A 32 -14.46 -11.85 -10.10
CA ALA A 32 -15.02 -12.82 -11.05
C ALA A 32 -14.13 -14.07 -11.27
N SER A 33 -12.89 -14.06 -10.79
CA SER A 33 -11.97 -15.19 -10.93
C SER A 33 -12.37 -16.35 -10.00
N SER A 34 -12.31 -17.59 -10.50
CA SER A 34 -12.49 -18.80 -9.67
C SER A 34 -11.38 -18.99 -8.63
N HIS A 35 -10.26 -18.27 -8.78
CA HIS A 35 -9.14 -18.24 -7.83
C HIS A 35 -9.15 -16.98 -6.96
N ALA A 36 -10.26 -16.24 -6.94
CA ALA A 36 -10.33 -14.94 -6.31
C ALA A 36 -10.14 -15.01 -4.78
N PRO A 37 -9.49 -13.99 -4.19
CA PRO A 37 -9.56 -13.75 -2.76
C PRO A 37 -11.03 -13.53 -2.34
N HIS A 38 -11.59 -14.43 -1.52
CA HIS A 38 -13.01 -14.41 -1.10
C HIS A 38 -13.43 -13.15 -0.32
N THR A 39 -12.50 -12.24 0.01
CA THR A 39 -12.81 -11.03 0.76
C THR A 39 -11.90 -9.88 0.31
N VAL A 40 -12.52 -8.88 -0.33
CA VAL A 40 -11.87 -7.62 -0.74
C VAL A 40 -12.24 -6.53 0.26
N GLU A 41 -11.23 -5.92 0.89
CA GLU A 41 -11.41 -4.75 1.73
C GLU A 41 -11.05 -3.47 0.96
N ARG A 42 -12.00 -2.53 0.89
CA ARG A 42 -11.84 -1.27 0.16
C ARG A 42 -11.47 -0.16 1.13
N ILE A 43 -10.33 0.49 0.89
CA ILE A 43 -9.74 1.53 1.73
C ILE A 43 -9.64 2.81 0.91
N PHE A 44 -10.33 3.87 1.35
CA PHE A 44 -10.32 5.15 0.65
C PHE A 44 -9.38 6.11 1.38
N ALA A 45 -8.21 6.41 0.82
CA ALA A 45 -7.20 7.25 1.49
C ALA A 45 -7.79 8.60 1.96
N ARG A 46 -8.71 9.17 1.18
CA ARG A 46 -9.45 10.40 1.49
C ARG A 46 -10.33 10.37 2.74
N LYS A 47 -10.64 9.18 3.29
CA LYS A 47 -11.49 9.00 4.48
C LYS A 47 -10.69 8.91 5.79
N PHE A 48 -9.37 8.91 5.72
CA PHE A 48 -8.50 8.76 6.88
C PHE A 48 -7.81 10.09 7.18
N ASN A 49 -7.75 10.45 8.46
CA ASN A 49 -6.96 11.57 8.94
C ASN A 49 -5.61 11.05 9.47
N ILE A 50 -4.63 10.94 8.56
CA ILE A 50 -3.31 10.40 8.87
C ILE A 50 -2.29 11.54 8.87
N THR A 51 -1.57 11.64 9.98
CA THR A 51 -0.46 12.57 10.12
C THR A 51 0.70 12.12 9.23
N ALA A 52 1.33 13.05 8.53
CA ALA A 52 2.55 12.76 7.78
C ALA A 52 3.63 12.12 8.67
N CYS A 53 4.50 11.30 8.07
CA CYS A 53 5.64 10.77 8.80
C CYS A 53 6.53 11.92 9.31
N ARG A 54 6.82 11.93 10.60
CA ARG A 54 7.64 12.97 11.25
C ARG A 54 9.15 12.74 11.11
N GLY A 55 9.57 11.64 10.49
CA GLY A 55 11.00 11.26 10.44
C GLY A 55 11.63 11.04 11.83
N CYS A 56 10.83 10.75 12.86
CA CYS A 56 11.34 10.64 14.24
C CYS A 56 12.12 9.35 14.52
N HIS A 57 12.14 8.41 13.57
CA HIS A 57 12.82 7.11 13.65
C HIS A 57 12.49 6.21 14.86
N ALA A 58 11.49 6.54 15.67
CA ALA A 58 11.09 5.73 16.83
C ALA A 58 10.70 4.29 16.46
N CYS A 59 10.11 4.07 15.27
CA CYS A 59 9.81 2.73 14.76
C CYS A 59 11.07 1.89 14.46
N GLY A 60 12.24 2.50 14.36
CA GLY A 60 13.51 1.79 14.22
C GLY A 60 13.87 0.91 15.41
N VAL A 61 13.34 1.23 16.60
CA VAL A 61 13.58 0.49 17.84
C VAL A 61 12.50 -0.55 18.10
N THR A 62 11.23 -0.19 17.86
CA THR A 62 10.07 -1.00 18.26
C THR A 62 9.33 -1.66 17.10
N GLY A 63 9.65 -1.32 15.85
CA GLY A 63 8.90 -1.75 14.66
C GLY A 63 7.50 -1.13 14.56
N THR A 64 7.12 -0.29 15.52
CA THR A 64 5.77 0.28 15.62
C THR A 64 5.86 1.80 15.55
N CYS A 65 4.89 2.43 14.90
CA CYS A 65 4.84 3.88 14.88
C CYS A 65 4.25 4.47 16.18
N ILE A 66 4.91 5.49 16.75
CA ILE A 66 4.49 6.13 18.00
C ILE A 66 3.36 7.16 17.86
N VAL A 67 3.02 7.57 16.64
CA VAL A 67 1.94 8.56 16.42
C VAL A 67 0.62 7.81 16.39
N SER A 68 -0.29 8.23 17.25
CA SER A 68 -1.64 7.67 17.36
C SER A 68 -2.62 8.46 16.49
N ASP A 69 -2.97 7.92 15.34
CA ASP A 69 -3.96 8.42 14.39
C ASP A 69 -4.65 7.24 13.68
N ASP A 70 -5.46 7.52 12.65
CA ASP A 70 -6.21 6.47 11.94
C ASP A 70 -5.32 5.39 11.30
N MET A 71 -4.00 5.64 11.20
CA MET A 71 -3.03 4.66 10.73
C MET A 71 -2.96 3.43 11.65
N ALA A 72 -3.24 3.58 12.95
CA ALA A 72 -3.22 2.48 13.91
C ALA A 72 -4.20 1.35 13.52
N GLY A 73 -5.40 1.72 13.06
CA GLY A 73 -6.37 0.75 12.55
C GLY A 73 -5.97 0.21 11.17
N LEU A 74 -5.35 1.04 10.33
CA LEU A 74 -4.91 0.65 9.00
C LEU A 74 -3.74 -0.35 9.03
N TYR A 75 -2.81 -0.24 9.98
CA TYR A 75 -1.71 -1.21 10.12
C TYR A 75 -2.25 -2.63 10.30
N LYS A 76 -3.23 -2.83 11.18
CA LYS A 76 -3.83 -4.16 11.43
C LYS A 76 -4.45 -4.76 10.17
N LYS A 77 -5.11 -3.95 9.36
CA LYS A 77 -5.70 -4.37 8.09
C LYS A 77 -4.60 -4.80 7.11
N LEU A 78 -3.58 -3.96 6.97
CA LEU A 78 -2.45 -4.24 6.08
C LEU A 78 -1.71 -5.52 6.49
N GLU A 79 -1.47 -5.78 7.77
CA GLU A 79 -0.82 -7.02 8.24
C GLU A 79 -1.63 -8.29 7.95
N GLN A 80 -2.97 -8.18 8.02
CA GLN A 80 -3.88 -9.30 7.79
C GLN A 80 -4.09 -9.62 6.31
N ALA A 81 -3.71 -8.70 5.41
CA ALA A 81 -3.91 -8.86 3.98
C ALA A 81 -2.82 -9.73 3.33
N ASP A 82 -3.23 -10.56 2.38
CA ASP A 82 -2.28 -11.32 1.55
C ASP A 82 -1.76 -10.51 0.35
N CYS A 83 -2.67 -9.78 -0.29
CA CYS A 83 -2.39 -8.95 -1.44
C CYS A 83 -2.91 -7.53 -1.22
N MET A 84 -2.24 -6.56 -1.84
CA MET A 84 -2.66 -5.17 -1.86
C MET A 84 -2.60 -4.62 -3.29
N VAL A 85 -3.66 -3.92 -3.70
CA VAL A 85 -3.70 -3.14 -4.95
C VAL A 85 -3.93 -1.68 -4.61
N VAL A 86 -3.26 -0.79 -5.33
CA VAL A 86 -3.39 0.65 -5.16
C VAL A 86 -3.66 1.29 -6.52
N SER A 87 -4.65 2.18 -6.56
CA SER A 87 -4.90 3.07 -7.71
C SER A 87 -4.76 4.52 -7.26
N SER A 88 -4.03 5.30 -8.04
CA SER A 88 -3.74 6.71 -7.72
C SER A 88 -3.76 7.56 -8.98
N PRO A 89 -4.29 8.80 -8.92
CA PRO A 89 -3.98 9.80 -9.93
C PRO A 89 -2.54 10.30 -9.74
N ILE A 90 -2.00 10.97 -10.76
CA ILE A 90 -0.71 11.68 -10.67
C ILE A 90 -0.96 13.13 -10.30
N PHE A 91 -0.53 13.54 -9.10
CA PHE A 91 -0.58 14.91 -8.59
C PHE A 91 0.86 15.39 -8.47
N PHE A 92 1.25 16.41 -9.26
CA PHE A 92 2.61 16.95 -9.30
C PHE A 92 3.71 15.88 -9.39
N TYR A 93 3.62 14.99 -10.39
CA TYR A 93 4.58 13.89 -10.62
C TYR A 93 4.65 12.84 -9.51
N GLY A 94 3.73 12.85 -8.54
CA GLY A 94 3.64 11.87 -7.47
C GLY A 94 2.20 11.40 -7.22
N VAL A 95 2.04 10.65 -6.14
CA VAL A 95 0.72 10.29 -5.61
C VAL A 95 0.15 11.44 -4.75
N PRO A 96 -1.17 11.53 -4.56
CA PRO A 96 -1.77 12.52 -3.67
C PRO A 96 -1.21 12.44 -2.24
N SER A 97 -1.15 13.59 -1.56
CA SER A 97 -0.54 13.69 -0.22
C SER A 97 -1.20 12.78 0.81
N GLN A 98 -2.53 12.56 0.73
CA GLN A 98 -3.23 11.62 1.61
C GLN A 98 -2.74 10.18 1.42
N LEU A 99 -2.58 9.74 0.17
CA LEU A 99 -2.03 8.42 -0.13
C LEU A 99 -0.55 8.34 0.26
N LYS A 100 0.22 9.40 0.01
CA LYS A 100 1.64 9.47 0.38
C LYS A 100 1.84 9.36 1.88
N ALA A 101 0.95 9.95 2.69
CA ALA A 101 0.99 9.81 4.14
C ALA A 101 0.85 8.33 4.56
N ILE A 102 -0.09 7.58 3.98
CA ILE A 102 -0.20 6.12 4.22
C ILE A 102 1.11 5.42 3.86
N ILE A 103 1.63 5.67 2.65
CA ILE A 103 2.86 5.03 2.14
C ILE A 103 4.04 5.32 3.07
N ASP A 104 4.28 6.57 3.44
CA ASP A 104 5.43 6.97 4.26
C ASP A 104 5.37 6.38 5.66
N ARG A 105 4.15 6.21 6.18
CA ARG A 105 3.91 5.61 7.50
C ARG A 105 4.18 4.11 7.50
N THR A 106 4.10 3.43 6.36
CA THR A 106 4.51 2.01 6.23
C THR A 106 6.01 1.78 6.46
N GLN A 107 6.82 2.83 6.59
CA GLN A 107 8.19 2.73 7.11
C GLN A 107 8.25 1.96 8.44
N ALA A 108 7.21 2.01 9.27
CA ALA A 108 7.14 1.19 10.49
C ALA A 108 7.24 -0.31 10.21
N PHE A 109 6.57 -0.82 9.17
CA PHE A 109 6.68 -2.22 8.77
C PHE A 109 8.08 -2.57 8.26
N TRP A 110 8.67 -1.69 7.46
CA TRP A 110 10.05 -1.87 7.01
C TRP A 110 11.03 -1.91 8.20
N ALA A 111 10.87 -1.00 9.17
CA ALA A 111 11.68 -0.97 10.36
C ALA A 111 11.48 -2.21 11.24
N GLY A 112 10.24 -2.65 11.44
CA GLY A 112 9.93 -3.89 12.15
C GLY A 112 10.58 -5.10 11.50
N LYS A 113 10.61 -5.17 10.17
CA LYS A 113 11.21 -6.31 9.45
C LYS A 113 12.74 -6.29 9.41
N TYR A 114 13.36 -5.12 9.29
CA TYR A 114 14.78 -5.00 8.93
C TYR A 114 15.66 -4.27 9.95
N ARG A 115 15.09 -3.58 10.95
CA ARG A 115 15.86 -2.80 11.95
C ARG A 115 15.71 -3.31 13.37
N VAL A 116 14.58 -3.91 13.72
CA VAL A 116 14.36 -4.44 15.07
C VAL A 116 15.12 -5.75 15.24
N GLU A 117 15.87 -5.89 16.33
CA GLU A 117 16.50 -7.15 16.72
C GLU A 117 15.44 -8.12 17.26
N ASN A 118 15.46 -9.37 16.78
CA ASN A 118 14.45 -10.39 17.09
C ASN A 118 13.01 -9.89 16.88
N PRO A 119 12.64 -9.49 15.65
CA PRO A 119 11.30 -9.02 15.38
C PRO A 119 10.31 -10.16 15.57
N ASP A 120 9.14 -9.85 16.14
CA ASP A 120 8.03 -10.80 16.18
C ASP A 120 7.71 -11.23 14.73
N PRO A 121 7.63 -12.53 14.42
CA PRO A 121 7.32 -13.02 13.07
C PRO A 121 6.05 -12.45 12.43
N SER A 122 5.12 -11.96 13.26
CA SER A 122 3.90 -11.30 12.81
C SER A 122 4.08 -9.82 12.47
N THR A 123 5.12 -9.17 13.02
CA THR A 123 5.42 -7.75 12.79
C THR A 123 6.17 -7.51 11.47
N GLY A 124 5.77 -6.46 10.74
CA GLY A 124 6.44 -6.08 9.49
C GLY A 124 6.02 -6.86 8.24
N ARG A 125 4.92 -7.62 8.31
CA ARG A 125 4.31 -8.24 7.13
C ARG A 125 3.64 -7.17 6.28
N VAL A 126 4.20 -6.91 5.10
CA VAL A 126 3.55 -6.07 4.08
C VAL A 126 2.96 -7.00 3.00
N PRO A 127 1.68 -6.81 2.61
CA PRO A 127 1.08 -7.60 1.53
C PRO A 127 1.86 -7.46 0.23
N ARG A 128 1.74 -8.47 -0.66
CA ARG A 128 2.30 -8.35 -2.01
C ARG A 128 1.55 -7.26 -2.80
N GLY A 129 2.27 -6.26 -3.27
CA GLY A 129 1.72 -5.13 -4.02
C GLY A 129 1.56 -5.42 -5.51
N CYS A 130 0.41 -5.04 -6.10
CA CYS A 130 0.19 -5.00 -7.54
C CYS A 130 -0.24 -3.58 -7.94
N PRO A 131 0.56 -2.82 -8.71
CA PRO A 131 0.19 -1.47 -9.13
C PRO A 131 -0.89 -1.53 -10.23
N ALA A 132 -2.01 -0.81 -10.06
CA ALA A 132 -3.02 -0.61 -11.09
C ALA A 132 -2.95 0.84 -11.60
N GLY A 133 -2.39 1.04 -12.80
CA GLY A 133 -2.23 2.37 -13.40
C GLY A 133 -3.24 2.63 -14.52
N ALA A 134 -3.89 3.80 -14.50
CA ALA A 134 -4.66 4.33 -15.64
C ALA A 134 -4.13 5.71 -16.01
N THR A 135 -3.06 5.72 -16.79
CA THR A 135 -2.64 6.93 -17.50
C THR A 135 -3.02 6.74 -18.95
N ARG A 136 -4.07 7.44 -19.41
CA ARG A 136 -4.44 7.46 -20.83
C ARG A 136 -3.45 8.34 -21.59
N HIS A 137 -2.28 7.78 -21.91
CA HIS A 137 -1.38 8.38 -22.89
C HIS A 137 -1.79 7.89 -24.29
N ARG A 138 -2.12 8.84 -25.17
CA ARG A 138 -2.13 8.60 -26.63
C ARG A 138 -0.65 8.42 -27.03
N GLY A 139 -0.17 7.17 -27.06
CA GLY A 139 1.21 6.85 -27.46
C GLY A 139 1.51 5.35 -27.28
N PRO A 140 2.34 4.74 -28.13
CA PRO A 140 2.50 3.30 -28.22
C PRO A 140 3.22 2.70 -27.00
N ALA A 141 2.87 1.44 -26.73
CA ALA A 141 3.13 0.68 -25.53
C ALA A 141 4.61 0.54 -25.15
N ALA A 142 4.89 0.74 -23.86
CA ALA A 142 6.11 0.27 -23.20
C ALA A 142 5.72 -0.34 -21.84
N TYR A 143 5.09 -1.51 -21.87
CA TYR A 143 5.05 -2.41 -20.72
C TYR A 143 6.15 -3.46 -20.96
N GLY A 144 7.34 -3.17 -20.43
CA GLY A 144 8.42 -4.13 -20.32
C GLY A 144 8.17 -5.08 -19.15
N ASP A 145 8.57 -6.33 -19.35
CA ASP A 145 8.40 -7.48 -18.47
C ASP A 145 8.67 -7.21 -16.97
N PHE A 146 7.63 -7.39 -16.15
CA PHE A 146 7.73 -7.51 -14.69
C PHE A 146 8.23 -8.93 -14.31
N SER A 147 9.31 -9.37 -14.91
CA SER A 147 10.02 -10.59 -14.50
C SER A 147 11.20 -10.21 -13.60
N GLY A 148 11.08 -10.58 -12.32
CA GLY A 148 12.20 -10.81 -11.40
C GLY A 148 13.24 -9.70 -11.22
N SER A 149 13.05 -8.82 -10.24
CA SER A 149 14.14 -8.24 -9.42
C SER A 149 13.58 -7.29 -8.34
N VAL A 150 12.84 -7.86 -7.39
CA VAL A 150 12.54 -7.15 -6.14
C VAL A 150 13.82 -7.12 -5.30
N CYS A 151 14.40 -5.92 -5.18
CA CYS A 151 15.12 -5.46 -4.00
C CYS A 151 16.30 -6.37 -3.55
N LYS A 152 17.39 -6.37 -4.33
CA LYS A 152 18.74 -6.60 -3.80
C LYS A 152 19.64 -5.48 -4.27
N GLN A 153 19.64 -4.37 -3.56
CA GLN A 153 20.73 -3.37 -3.49
C GLN A 153 20.30 -2.24 -2.55
N GLY A 154 21.17 -1.90 -1.60
CA GLY A 154 21.01 -0.72 -0.74
C GLY A 154 20.81 -0.97 0.75
N ALA A 155 21.61 -1.86 1.35
CA ALA A 155 21.83 -1.90 2.80
C ALA A 155 23.32 -1.70 3.11
N GLU A 156 23.96 -0.75 2.43
CA GLU A 156 25.26 -0.20 2.80
C GLU A 156 25.19 1.31 2.58
N GLY A 157 25.42 2.09 3.64
CA GLY A 157 25.52 3.56 3.57
C GLY A 157 24.40 4.32 4.26
N PHE A 158 24.40 4.31 5.60
CA PHE A 158 24.21 5.50 6.43
C PHE A 158 25.24 5.43 7.56
#